data_AF-A0A1D1YTC8-F1
#
_entry.id   AF-A0A1D1YTC8-F1
#
_cell.length_a   1.000
_cell.length_b   1.000
_cell.length_c   1.000
_cell.angle_alpha   90.00
_cell.angle_beta   90.00
_cell.angle_gamma   90.00
#
_symmetry.space_group_name_H-M   'P 1'
#
loop_
_entity.id
_entity.type
_entity.pdbx_description
1 polymer ?
#
loop_
_entity_poly.entity_id
_entity_poly.type
_entity_poly.pdbx_seq_one_letter_code
_entity_poly.pdbx_strand_id
1 'polypeptide(L)'
;MGGKAHQNVSDSSKAEVGEIDTRAPFESVKAAVSLFGETAFSPDKPVVRKPKPPPTERAVAKERQLHLAEKELNKLKEQLSNAETTRVQSLGELEKAKRTVEDLTNKLKIINDSKDSAIKAAETAKIQTKQCEEVETSVNSESGLSWKDQLDALREQYAVFITELDTAKQELRKIKKDFETSMDAKVSAFRQEAEAKKFADASTERAAQLSKEIAAVQESLVHVKVAFLQAQQEESKFLAEKDVSQQSYRHAIEEMEKKLASLKKQFDPELLGNLEAKLAETDAEIGALQKELKNVKLSDLNSVESVATEVDGAKEVLQKVAEEESSIRSLVESMKLELENIKKEHLELKEKDALTESVAVNLQNKLQEGKAELEAANASEIKARPACNDMISTLQQLALDSENARKEVKAMKQSAEELRKEAETDRVTLDMAEKKLQVALREAEEAKAAEANALGQIKVLSEKANAARASTSESGAKITISAEEHKSLSQIVEESETLTEMKVAAA
;
A
#
# COMPACT_ATOMS: atom_id res chain seq x y z
N MET A 1 -11.96 -49.79 -10.80
CA MET A 1 -10.84 -48.92 -10.36
C MET A 1 -11.39 -47.85 -9.43
N GLY A 2 -10.85 -47.76 -8.21
CA GLY A 2 -11.00 -46.64 -7.26
C GLY A 2 -12.37 -46.46 -6.61
N GLY A 3 -12.49 -46.80 -5.32
CA GLY A 3 -13.75 -46.85 -4.56
C GLY A 3 -14.32 -45.52 -4.06
N LYS A 4 -15.63 -45.56 -3.78
CA LYS A 4 -16.50 -44.55 -3.18
C LYS A 4 -16.11 -44.19 -1.74
N ALA A 5 -16.40 -42.95 -1.32
CA ALA A 5 -16.94 -42.65 0.01
C ALA A 5 -17.71 -41.32 0.02
N HIS A 6 -18.86 -41.36 0.69
CA HIS A 6 -19.85 -40.31 0.92
C HIS A 6 -19.61 -39.59 2.26
N GLN A 7 -20.07 -38.32 2.33
CA GLN A 7 -20.80 -37.65 3.43
C GLN A 7 -20.48 -38.00 4.91
N ASN A 8 -20.15 -37.01 5.75
CA ASN A 8 -21.14 -36.24 6.55
C ASN A 8 -20.50 -35.34 7.62
N VAL A 9 -21.30 -34.35 8.01
CA VAL A 9 -21.16 -33.33 9.06
C VAL A 9 -21.27 -33.93 10.47
N SER A 10 -20.49 -33.46 11.45
CA SER A 10 -20.97 -32.94 12.76
C SER A 10 -19.84 -32.63 13.75
N ASP A 11 -20.05 -31.53 14.48
CA ASP A 11 -19.45 -31.05 15.75
C ASP A 11 -18.62 -32.03 16.61
N SER A 12 -17.53 -31.53 17.19
CA SER A 12 -17.45 -31.41 18.66
C SER A 12 -16.20 -30.66 19.12
N SER A 13 -16.43 -29.79 20.09
CA SER A 13 -15.47 -29.19 21.02
C SER A 13 -14.54 -30.23 21.66
N LYS A 14 -13.23 -29.93 21.70
CA LYS A 14 -12.36 -30.42 22.78
C LYS A 14 -11.23 -29.45 23.03
N ALA A 15 -11.19 -28.99 24.28
CA ALA A 15 -10.13 -28.19 24.87
C ALA A 15 -8.77 -28.86 24.62
N GLU A 16 -7.85 -28.10 24.06
CA GLU A 16 -6.45 -28.47 23.93
C GLU A 16 -5.82 -28.38 25.32
N VAL A 17 -5.77 -29.52 25.99
CA VAL A 17 -5.03 -29.73 27.22
C VAL A 17 -3.55 -29.64 26.87
N GLY A 18 -2.86 -28.63 27.38
CA GLY A 18 -1.43 -28.45 27.19
C GLY A 18 -0.66 -29.68 27.67
N GLU A 19 0.15 -30.25 26.77
CA GLU A 19 1.13 -31.27 27.11
C GLU A 19 2.18 -30.64 28.06
N ILE A 20 2.24 -31.14 29.30
CA ILE A 20 3.29 -30.76 30.24
C ILE A 20 4.53 -31.58 29.89
N ASP A 21 5.58 -30.87 29.45
CA ASP A 21 6.92 -31.42 29.30
C ASP A 21 7.44 -31.88 30.68
N THR A 22 7.59 -33.19 30.85
CA THR A 22 8.05 -33.85 32.08
C THR A 22 9.50 -34.31 31.99
N ARG A 23 10.29 -33.81 31.04
CA ARG A 23 11.71 -34.19 30.89
C ARG A 23 12.64 -33.30 31.71
N ALA A 24 12.61 -33.48 33.03
CA ALA A 24 13.71 -33.15 33.93
C ALA A 24 13.82 -34.24 35.02
N PRO A 25 15.02 -34.54 35.56
CA PRO A 25 15.23 -35.76 36.33
C PRO A 25 14.46 -35.71 37.64
N PHE A 26 13.58 -36.68 37.87
CA PHE A 26 12.78 -36.76 39.09
C PHE A 26 13.69 -37.07 40.29
N GLU A 27 13.98 -36.07 41.11
CA GLU A 27 14.49 -36.31 42.46
C GLU A 27 13.33 -36.88 43.30
N SER A 28 13.35 -38.20 43.48
CA SER A 28 12.68 -39.02 44.50
C SER A 28 11.40 -38.48 45.14
N VAL A 29 10.30 -39.22 44.98
CA VAL A 29 8.98 -39.08 45.64
C VAL A 29 9.07 -38.93 47.17
N LYS A 30 10.19 -39.30 47.78
CA LYS A 30 10.47 -39.10 49.21
C LYS A 30 10.60 -37.62 49.62
N ALA A 31 10.99 -36.72 48.70
CA ALA A 31 11.12 -35.29 48.98
C ALA A 31 9.77 -34.55 49.02
N ALA A 32 8.80 -34.96 48.19
CA ALA A 32 7.48 -34.33 48.13
C ALA A 32 6.62 -34.61 49.38
N VAL A 33 6.84 -35.75 50.05
CA VAL A 33 6.12 -36.12 51.28
C VAL A 33 6.55 -35.27 52.49
N SER A 34 7.72 -34.63 52.44
CA SER A 34 8.19 -33.73 53.50
C SER A 34 7.63 -32.30 53.42
N LEU A 35 6.95 -31.93 52.32
CA LEU A 35 6.42 -30.58 52.12
C LEU A 35 4.95 -30.41 52.59
N PHE A 36 4.23 -31.52 52.82
CA PHE A 36 2.80 -31.48 53.18
C PHE A 36 2.44 -32.24 54.47
N GLY A 37 3.43 -32.75 55.21
CA GLY A 37 3.20 -33.55 56.41
C GLY A 37 3.54 -32.83 57.71
N GLU A 38 2.87 -31.73 58.05
CA GLU A 38 2.92 -31.23 59.44
C GLU A 38 1.61 -30.55 59.85
N THR A 39 0.67 -31.35 60.34
CA THR A 39 -0.41 -30.87 61.20
C THR A 39 -0.81 -31.97 62.17
N ALA A 40 -0.20 -31.97 63.37
CA ALA A 40 -0.79 -32.58 64.55
C ALA A 40 -0.23 -31.89 65.81
N PHE A 41 -1.15 -31.34 66.59
CA PHE A 41 -0.92 -30.72 67.88
C PHE A 41 -0.40 -31.73 68.91
N SER A 42 0.64 -31.37 69.67
CA SER A 42 0.83 -31.82 71.06
C SER A 42 1.65 -30.78 71.85
N PRO A 43 1.24 -30.43 73.08
CA PRO A 43 1.99 -29.52 73.92
C PRO A 43 3.07 -30.26 74.73
N ASP A 44 4.08 -29.51 75.14
CA ASP A 44 4.94 -29.76 76.31
C ASP A 44 6.29 -30.50 76.10
N LYS A 45 7.36 -29.74 75.78
CA LYS A 45 8.64 -29.66 76.53
C LYS A 45 9.66 -28.70 75.88
N PRO A 46 10.61 -28.14 76.65
CA PRO A 46 11.40 -26.97 76.26
C PRO A 46 12.75 -27.33 75.61
N VAL A 47 13.38 -26.32 74.99
CA VAL A 47 14.77 -26.29 74.48
C VAL A 47 14.90 -26.90 73.07
N VAL A 48 15.20 -26.17 71.98
CA VAL A 48 16.38 -25.35 71.70
C VAL A 48 15.97 -24.13 70.85
N ARG A 49 16.22 -22.91 71.35
CA ARG A 49 16.12 -21.70 70.53
C ARG A 49 17.29 -21.67 69.54
N LYS A 50 17.05 -22.00 68.27
CA LYS A 50 17.92 -21.52 67.20
C LYS A 50 17.91 -19.97 67.22
N PRO A 51 19.03 -19.29 66.95
CA PRO A 51 19.09 -17.83 67.01
C PRO A 51 18.01 -17.28 66.09
N LYS A 52 17.11 -16.46 66.64
CA LYS A 52 16.20 -15.67 65.83
C LYS A 52 17.11 -14.73 65.03
N PRO A 53 17.15 -14.80 63.68
CA PRO A 53 17.98 -13.88 62.91
C PRO A 53 17.57 -12.45 63.28
N PRO A 54 18.54 -11.51 63.36
CA PRO A 54 18.28 -10.17 63.84
C PRO A 54 17.11 -9.54 63.04
N PRO A 55 16.30 -8.66 63.65
CA PRO A 55 15.10 -8.10 63.03
C PRO A 55 15.38 -7.45 61.67
N THR A 56 16.61 -6.98 61.45
CA THR A 56 17.13 -6.48 60.18
C THR A 56 17.21 -7.54 59.08
N GLU A 57 17.66 -8.77 59.35
CA GLU A 57 17.81 -9.82 58.33
C GLU A 57 16.43 -10.38 57.89
N ARG A 58 15.47 -10.44 58.82
CA ARG A 58 14.06 -10.72 58.49
C ARG A 58 13.39 -9.59 57.72
N ALA A 59 13.77 -8.34 58.00
CA ALA A 59 13.29 -7.18 57.25
C ALA A 59 13.81 -7.24 55.80
N VAL A 60 15.10 -7.54 55.60
CA VAL A 60 15.71 -7.68 54.26
C VAL A 60 15.12 -8.86 53.47
N ALA A 61 14.87 -10.00 54.11
CA ALA A 61 14.21 -11.13 53.45
C ALA A 61 12.76 -10.80 53.03
N LYS A 62 12.01 -10.07 53.87
CA LYS A 62 10.66 -9.59 53.54
C LYS A 62 10.68 -8.50 52.47
N GLU A 63 11.67 -7.62 52.48
CA GLU A 63 11.87 -6.56 51.49
C GLU A 63 12.22 -7.15 50.12
N ARG A 64 13.07 -8.19 50.08
CA ARG A 64 13.35 -8.95 48.85
C ARG A 64 12.10 -9.65 48.32
N GLN A 65 11.30 -10.25 49.19
CA GLN A 65 10.01 -10.84 48.79
C GLN A 65 9.03 -9.78 48.29
N LEU A 66 9.01 -8.60 48.90
CA LEU A 66 8.18 -7.47 48.48
C LEU A 66 8.57 -6.99 47.10
N HIS A 67 9.87 -6.82 46.81
CA HIS A 67 10.34 -6.45 45.48
C HIS A 67 10.06 -7.51 44.41
N LEU A 68 10.14 -8.80 44.74
CA LEU A 68 9.75 -9.87 43.82
C LEU A 68 8.25 -9.82 43.54
N ALA A 69 7.42 -9.61 44.57
CA ALA A 69 5.97 -9.44 44.43
C ALA A 69 5.61 -8.18 43.63
N GLU A 70 6.32 -7.07 43.81
CA GLU A 70 6.15 -5.85 43.01
C GLU A 70 6.51 -6.08 41.53
N LYS A 71 7.58 -6.83 41.25
CA LYS A 71 7.96 -7.19 39.89
C LYS A 71 6.93 -8.10 39.23
N GLU A 72 6.42 -9.09 39.94
CA GLU A 72 5.33 -9.95 39.47
C GLU A 72 4.03 -9.16 39.26
N LEU A 73 3.68 -8.25 40.18
CA LEU A 73 2.53 -7.37 40.04
C LEU A 73 2.64 -6.48 38.80
N ASN A 74 3.81 -5.91 38.54
CA ASN A 74 4.02 -5.10 37.34
C ASN A 74 3.90 -5.92 36.05
N LYS A 75 4.43 -7.15 36.05
CA LYS A 75 4.26 -8.08 34.93
C LYS A 75 2.79 -8.43 34.70
N LEU A 76 2.03 -8.68 35.76
CA LEU A 76 0.60 -8.95 35.68
C LEU A 76 -0.20 -7.73 35.21
N LYS A 77 0.17 -6.52 35.63
CA LYS A 77 -0.45 -5.28 35.15
C LYS A 77 -0.20 -5.06 33.66
N GLU A 78 1.00 -5.32 33.18
CA GLU A 78 1.34 -5.22 31.77
C GLU A 78 0.56 -6.25 30.94
N GLN A 79 0.48 -7.50 31.41
CA GLN A 79 -0.34 -8.53 30.78
C GLN A 79 -1.83 -8.17 30.77
N LEU A 80 -2.36 -7.60 31.87
CA LEU A 80 -3.74 -7.12 31.94
C LEU A 80 -4.00 -6.00 30.93
N SER A 81 -3.11 -5.02 30.83
CA SER A 81 -3.20 -3.93 29.86
C SER A 81 -3.19 -4.46 28.42
N ASN A 82 -2.31 -5.40 28.10
CA ASN A 82 -2.24 -6.03 26.78
C ASN A 82 -3.50 -6.86 26.47
N ALA A 83 -4.05 -7.56 27.47
CA ALA A 83 -5.31 -8.29 27.32
C ALA A 83 -6.51 -7.33 27.14
N GLU A 84 -6.55 -6.22 27.88
CA GLU A 84 -7.61 -5.21 27.77
C GLU A 84 -7.59 -4.50 26.41
N THR A 85 -6.41 -4.13 25.90
CA THR A 85 -6.27 -3.53 24.57
C THR A 85 -6.73 -4.48 23.47
N THR A 86 -6.32 -5.75 23.55
CA THR A 86 -6.77 -6.81 22.62
C THR A 86 -8.30 -7.03 22.71
N ARG A 87 -8.86 -6.98 23.93
CA ARG A 87 -10.32 -7.08 24.15
C ARG A 87 -11.07 -5.90 23.52
N VAL A 88 -10.56 -4.68 23.66
CA VAL A 88 -11.19 -3.49 23.07
C VAL A 88 -11.13 -3.54 21.54
N GLN A 89 -9.99 -3.96 20.97
CA GLN A 89 -9.83 -4.10 19.52
C GLN A 89 -10.79 -5.16 18.96
N SER A 90 -10.82 -6.36 19.55
CA SER A 90 -11.72 -7.43 19.13
C SER A 90 -13.21 -7.07 19.28
N LEU A 91 -13.59 -6.33 20.31
CA LEU A 91 -14.95 -5.79 20.43
C LEU A 91 -15.26 -4.76 19.33
N GLY A 92 -14.30 -3.91 18.98
CA GLY A 92 -14.43 -2.97 17.87
C GLY A 92 -14.61 -3.66 16.51
N GLU A 93 -13.86 -4.74 16.26
CA GLU A 93 -14.01 -5.56 15.06
C GLU A 93 -15.35 -6.30 15.03
N LEU A 94 -15.78 -6.86 16.17
CA LEU A 94 -17.09 -7.51 16.29
C LEU A 94 -18.24 -6.53 16.01
N GLU A 95 -18.16 -5.31 16.54
CA GLU A 95 -19.16 -4.27 16.31
C GLU A 95 -19.21 -3.88 14.81
N LYS A 96 -18.06 -3.75 14.15
CA LYS A 96 -17.99 -3.52 12.70
C LYS A 96 -18.61 -4.68 11.93
N ALA A 97 -18.30 -5.92 12.29
CA ALA A 97 -18.87 -7.11 11.65
C ALA A 97 -20.39 -7.20 11.85
N LYS A 98 -20.91 -6.81 13.01
CA LYS A 98 -22.36 -6.74 13.25
C LYS A 98 -23.03 -5.73 12.32
N ARG A 99 -22.45 -4.53 12.18
CA ARG A 99 -22.97 -3.50 11.27
C ARG A 99 -22.95 -3.96 9.81
N THR A 100 -21.90 -4.64 9.36
CA THR A 100 -21.87 -5.15 7.98
C THR A 100 -22.90 -6.26 7.75
N VAL A 101 -23.12 -7.14 8.71
CA VAL A 101 -24.18 -8.16 8.63
C VAL A 101 -25.56 -7.51 8.58
N GLU A 102 -25.82 -6.49 9.40
CA GLU A 102 -27.08 -5.75 9.39
C GLU A 102 -27.31 -5.04 8.05
N ASP A 103 -26.30 -4.35 7.51
CA ASP A 103 -26.35 -3.72 6.18
C ASP A 103 -26.61 -4.74 5.06
N LEU A 104 -25.94 -5.89 5.09
CA LEU A 104 -26.16 -6.96 4.11
C LEU A 104 -27.55 -7.56 4.24
N THR A 105 -28.05 -7.73 5.47
CA THR A 105 -29.40 -8.21 5.75
C THR A 105 -30.45 -7.25 5.20
N ASN A 106 -30.25 -5.94 5.40
CA ASN A 106 -31.13 -4.91 4.86
C ASN A 106 -31.11 -4.90 3.33
N LYS A 107 -29.93 -5.00 2.71
CA LYS A 107 -29.80 -5.10 1.24
C LYS A 107 -30.50 -6.36 0.71
N LEU A 108 -30.33 -7.50 1.38
CA LEU A 108 -30.98 -8.75 0.99
C LEU A 108 -32.51 -8.64 1.07
N LYS A 109 -33.03 -8.01 2.13
CA LYS A 109 -34.45 -7.74 2.28
C LYS A 109 -35.00 -6.89 1.14
N ILE A 110 -34.31 -5.79 0.80
CA ILE A 110 -34.70 -4.92 -0.33
C ILE A 110 -34.72 -5.71 -1.65
N ILE A 111 -33.70 -6.53 -1.90
CA ILE A 111 -33.65 -7.37 -3.11
C ILE A 111 -34.80 -8.38 -3.14
N ASN A 112 -35.11 -9.01 -2.00
CA ASN A 112 -36.20 -9.98 -1.93
C ASN A 112 -37.57 -9.31 -2.14
N ASP A 113 -37.81 -8.15 -1.51
CA ASP A 113 -39.05 -7.38 -1.68
C ASP A 113 -39.22 -6.92 -3.15
N SER A 114 -38.11 -6.52 -3.79
CA SER A 114 -38.09 -6.18 -5.23
C SER A 114 -38.38 -7.38 -6.11
N LYS A 115 -37.78 -8.54 -5.83
CA LYS A 115 -38.04 -9.81 -6.53
C LYS A 115 -39.51 -10.22 -6.41
N ASP A 116 -40.08 -10.18 -5.22
CA ASP A 116 -41.48 -10.54 -5.00
C ASP A 116 -42.43 -9.58 -5.71
N SER A 117 -42.07 -8.29 -5.77
CA SER A 117 -42.80 -7.30 -6.56
C SER A 117 -42.72 -7.57 -8.08
N ALA A 118 -41.55 -7.97 -8.58
CA ALA A 118 -41.35 -8.34 -9.99
C ALA A 118 -42.11 -9.63 -10.35
N ILE A 119 -42.16 -10.62 -9.45
CA ILE A 119 -42.95 -11.84 -9.63
C ILE A 119 -44.44 -11.50 -9.72
N LYS A 120 -44.95 -10.67 -8.80
CA LYS A 120 -46.35 -10.21 -8.85
C LYS A 120 -46.65 -9.47 -10.15
N ALA A 121 -45.77 -8.58 -10.60
CA ALA A 121 -45.93 -7.87 -11.86
C ALA A 121 -45.93 -8.81 -13.09
N ALA A 122 -45.09 -9.85 -13.08
CA ALA A 122 -45.05 -10.87 -14.12
C ALA A 122 -46.32 -11.75 -14.11
N GLU A 123 -46.84 -12.10 -12.94
CA GLU A 123 -48.10 -12.83 -12.80
C GLU A 123 -49.31 -11.99 -13.25
N THR A 124 -49.37 -10.70 -12.90
CA THR A 124 -50.42 -9.81 -13.38
C THR A 124 -50.37 -9.61 -14.89
N ALA A 125 -49.17 -9.46 -15.46
CA ALA A 125 -48.99 -9.39 -16.91
C ALA A 125 -49.45 -10.70 -17.58
N LYS A 126 -49.12 -11.85 -17.01
CA LYS A 126 -49.54 -13.17 -17.52
C LYS A 126 -51.06 -13.39 -17.44
N ILE A 127 -51.72 -12.90 -16.40
CA ILE A 127 -53.19 -12.92 -16.29
C ILE A 127 -53.81 -12.00 -17.36
N GLN A 128 -53.25 -10.79 -17.56
CA GLN A 128 -53.68 -9.87 -18.61
C GLN A 128 -53.48 -10.45 -20.02
N THR A 129 -52.37 -11.15 -20.28
CA THR A 129 -52.15 -11.82 -21.58
C THR A 129 -53.21 -12.89 -21.84
N LYS A 130 -53.58 -13.68 -20.82
CA LYS A 130 -54.63 -14.70 -20.94
C LYS A 130 -56.03 -14.09 -21.13
N GLN A 131 -56.32 -12.95 -20.49
CA GLN A 131 -57.57 -12.21 -20.72
C GLN A 131 -57.64 -11.59 -22.11
N CYS A 132 -56.50 -11.18 -22.70
CA CYS A 132 -56.43 -10.78 -24.10
C CYS A 132 -56.59 -11.97 -25.06
N GLU A 133 -56.13 -13.17 -24.68
CA GLU A 133 -56.29 -14.41 -25.45
C GLU A 133 -57.74 -14.95 -25.45
N GLU A 134 -58.54 -14.66 -24.41
CA GLU A 134 -59.97 -15.04 -24.33
C GLU A 134 -60.94 -14.03 -24.99
N VAL A 135 -60.48 -12.84 -25.40
CA VAL A 135 -61.31 -11.80 -26.03
C VAL A 135 -61.26 -11.82 -27.57
N GLU A 136 -60.45 -12.70 -28.18
CA GLU A 136 -60.37 -12.87 -29.64
C GLU A 136 -61.48 -13.74 -30.28
N THR A 137 -62.70 -13.73 -29.72
CA THR A 137 -63.90 -14.17 -30.46
C THR A 137 -65.10 -13.27 -30.19
N SER A 138 -65.18 -12.14 -30.89
CA SER A 138 -66.45 -11.49 -31.22
C SER A 138 -66.21 -10.34 -32.19
N VAL A 139 -66.38 -10.60 -33.48
CA VAL A 139 -66.45 -9.59 -34.55
C VAL A 139 -67.86 -9.01 -34.60
N ASN A 140 -68.04 -7.68 -34.62
CA ASN A 140 -68.79 -6.97 -35.68
C ASN A 140 -68.88 -5.44 -35.50
N SER A 141 -68.35 -4.74 -36.51
CA SER A 141 -68.95 -3.69 -37.35
C SER A 141 -70.00 -2.71 -36.78
N GLU A 142 -69.64 -1.41 -36.73
CA GLU A 142 -70.47 -0.32 -37.31
C GLU A 142 -69.70 1.02 -37.51
N SER A 143 -69.52 1.39 -38.78
CA SER A 143 -69.60 2.73 -39.36
C SER A 143 -68.86 3.94 -38.71
N GLY A 144 -67.60 4.15 -39.13
CA GLY A 144 -67.06 5.47 -39.49
C GLY A 144 -66.47 6.37 -38.39
N LEU A 145 -67.05 6.42 -37.19
CA LEU A 145 -66.51 7.20 -36.07
C LEU A 145 -65.49 6.38 -35.23
N SER A 146 -65.64 5.05 -35.23
CA SER A 146 -64.83 4.10 -34.44
C SER A 146 -63.36 3.96 -34.87
N TRP A 147 -63.04 4.05 -36.16
CA TRP A 147 -61.64 3.94 -36.63
C TRP A 147 -60.80 5.16 -36.27
N LYS A 148 -61.45 6.33 -36.17
CA LYS A 148 -60.79 7.58 -35.81
C LYS A 148 -60.45 7.60 -34.33
N ASP A 149 -61.39 7.16 -33.49
CA ASP A 149 -61.17 6.96 -32.06
C ASP A 149 -60.09 5.89 -31.78
N GLN A 150 -60.03 4.81 -32.56
CA GLN A 150 -58.95 3.82 -32.46
C GLN A 150 -57.58 4.36 -32.91
N LEU A 151 -57.55 5.15 -33.98
CA LEU A 151 -56.31 5.78 -34.45
C LEU A 151 -55.80 6.82 -33.45
N ASP A 152 -56.70 7.60 -32.85
CA ASP A 152 -56.36 8.59 -31.84
C ASP A 152 -55.96 7.91 -30.51
N ALA A 153 -56.58 6.80 -30.12
CA ALA A 153 -56.13 5.97 -29.01
C ALA A 153 -54.73 5.37 -29.23
N LEU A 154 -54.43 4.92 -30.46
CA LEU A 154 -53.10 4.41 -30.80
C LEU A 154 -52.05 5.53 -30.78
N ARG A 155 -52.41 6.74 -31.25
CA ARG A 155 -51.56 7.94 -31.15
C ARG A 155 -51.29 8.34 -29.71
N GLU A 156 -52.29 8.30 -28.84
CA GLU A 156 -52.13 8.55 -27.40
C GLU A 156 -51.20 7.51 -26.77
N GLN A 157 -51.35 6.22 -27.12
CA GLN A 157 -50.42 5.19 -26.66
C GLN A 157 -48.99 5.42 -27.15
N TYR A 158 -48.79 5.78 -28.42
CA TYR A 158 -47.47 6.14 -28.95
C TYR A 158 -46.89 7.38 -28.26
N ALA A 159 -47.71 8.39 -27.95
CA ALA A 159 -47.28 9.56 -27.20
C ALA A 159 -46.82 9.17 -25.78
N VAL A 160 -47.58 8.31 -25.09
CA VAL A 160 -47.20 7.74 -23.79
C VAL A 160 -45.87 6.99 -23.91
N PHE A 161 -45.72 6.08 -24.88
CA PHE A 161 -44.47 5.33 -25.08
C PHE A 161 -43.27 6.23 -25.39
N ILE A 162 -43.45 7.32 -26.15
CA ILE A 162 -42.37 8.28 -26.41
C ILE A 162 -41.96 8.98 -25.11
N THR A 163 -42.93 9.41 -24.29
CA THR A 163 -42.62 10.05 -23.00
C THR A 163 -41.95 9.09 -22.02
N GLU A 164 -42.40 7.84 -21.95
CA GLU A 164 -41.77 6.79 -21.14
C GLU A 164 -40.34 6.50 -21.61
N LEU A 165 -40.11 6.43 -22.93
CA LEU A 165 -38.78 6.26 -23.50
C LEU A 165 -37.86 7.43 -23.16
N ASP A 166 -38.35 8.66 -23.20
CA ASP A 166 -37.56 9.84 -22.85
C ASP A 166 -37.26 9.91 -21.35
N THR A 167 -38.21 9.53 -20.49
CA THR A 167 -37.97 9.35 -19.05
C THR A 167 -36.91 8.27 -18.80
N ALA A 168 -37.02 7.10 -19.45
CA ALA A 168 -36.02 6.03 -19.34
C ALA A 168 -34.62 6.47 -19.80
N LYS A 169 -34.52 7.27 -20.89
CA LYS A 169 -33.25 7.86 -21.34
C LYS A 169 -32.68 8.88 -20.34
N GLN A 170 -33.52 9.65 -19.66
CA GLN A 170 -33.08 10.58 -18.61
C GLN A 170 -32.56 9.83 -17.38
N GLU A 171 -33.29 8.80 -16.94
CA GLU A 171 -32.87 7.92 -15.85
C GLU A 171 -31.55 7.22 -16.17
N LEU A 172 -31.37 6.70 -17.38
CA LEU A 172 -30.11 6.09 -17.80
C LEU A 172 -28.93 7.09 -17.74
N ARG A 173 -29.15 8.35 -18.14
CA ARG A 173 -28.13 9.40 -18.02
C ARG A 173 -27.80 9.73 -16.57
N LYS A 174 -28.82 9.76 -15.70
CA LYS A 174 -28.64 9.96 -14.25
C LYS A 174 -27.83 8.82 -13.64
N ILE A 175 -28.20 7.57 -13.91
CA ILE A 175 -27.50 6.37 -13.42
C ILE A 175 -26.04 6.37 -13.89
N LYS A 176 -25.76 6.73 -15.14
CA LYS A 176 -24.38 6.83 -15.65
C LYS A 176 -23.55 7.86 -14.87
N LYS A 177 -24.12 9.03 -14.60
CA LYS A 177 -23.46 10.08 -13.81
C LYS A 177 -23.24 9.66 -12.36
N ASP A 178 -24.24 9.03 -11.75
CA ASP A 178 -24.16 8.53 -10.38
C ASP A 178 -23.10 7.40 -10.28
N PHE A 179 -22.99 6.55 -11.30
CA PHE A 179 -21.95 5.52 -11.38
C PHE A 179 -20.55 6.14 -11.51
N GLU A 180 -20.36 7.13 -12.37
CA GLU A 180 -19.08 7.83 -12.56
C GLU A 180 -18.63 8.51 -11.26
N THR A 181 -19.53 9.27 -10.61
CA THR A 181 -19.24 9.89 -9.31
C THR A 181 -18.95 8.87 -8.20
N SER A 182 -19.66 7.73 -8.19
CA SER A 182 -19.37 6.64 -7.26
C SER A 182 -18.01 5.98 -7.54
N MET A 183 -17.60 5.89 -8.80
CA MET A 183 -16.31 5.32 -9.19
C MET A 183 -15.17 6.26 -8.78
N ASP A 184 -15.32 7.57 -9.00
CA ASP A 184 -14.35 8.59 -8.56
C ASP A 184 -14.22 8.63 -7.04
N ALA A 185 -15.34 8.52 -6.31
CA ALA A 185 -15.34 8.42 -4.86
C ALA A 185 -14.60 7.17 -4.37
N LYS A 186 -14.79 6.02 -5.05
CA LYS A 186 -14.08 4.77 -4.75
C LYS A 186 -12.57 4.89 -4.99
N VAL A 187 -12.15 5.49 -6.10
CA VAL A 187 -10.72 5.74 -6.39
C VAL A 187 -10.11 6.67 -5.32
N SER A 188 -10.84 7.72 -4.94
CA SER A 188 -10.39 8.65 -3.89
C SER A 188 -10.26 7.96 -2.53
N ALA A 189 -11.22 7.11 -2.17
CA ALA A 189 -11.18 6.33 -0.94
C ALA A 189 -9.99 5.35 -0.92
N PHE A 190 -9.72 4.64 -2.02
CA PHE A 190 -8.53 3.78 -2.12
C PHE A 190 -7.22 4.56 -2.02
N ARG A 191 -7.16 5.77 -2.59
CA ARG A 191 -5.98 6.63 -2.44
C ARG A 191 -5.75 7.03 -0.98
N GLN A 192 -6.81 7.44 -0.28
CA GLN A 192 -6.73 7.78 1.14
C GLN A 192 -6.36 6.58 2.02
N GLU A 193 -6.92 5.39 1.73
CA GLU A 193 -6.55 4.15 2.42
C GLU A 193 -5.06 3.81 2.22
N ALA A 194 -4.56 3.92 0.99
CA ALA A 194 -3.16 3.68 0.68
C ALA A 194 -2.22 4.70 1.35
N GLU A 195 -2.60 5.98 1.39
CA GLU A 195 -1.87 7.04 2.10
C GLU A 195 -1.87 6.80 3.62
N ALA A 196 -3.03 6.45 4.21
CA ALA A 196 -3.15 6.15 5.63
C ALA A 196 -2.33 4.91 6.02
N LYS A 197 -2.32 3.87 5.17
CA LYS A 197 -1.49 2.69 5.36
C LYS A 197 0.00 3.03 5.34
N LYS A 198 0.46 3.80 4.34
CA LYS A 198 1.86 4.25 4.30
C LYS A 198 2.25 5.05 5.54
N PHE A 199 1.36 5.90 6.03
CA PHE A 199 1.59 6.66 7.26
C PHE A 199 1.67 5.75 8.49
N ALA A 200 0.76 4.76 8.59
CA ALA A 200 0.78 3.78 9.66
C ALA A 200 2.07 2.94 9.64
N ASP A 201 2.47 2.42 8.48
CA ASP A 201 3.70 1.65 8.30
C ASP A 201 4.93 2.47 8.74
N ALA A 202 5.04 3.72 8.26
CA ALA A 202 6.13 4.63 8.67
C ALA A 202 6.12 4.94 10.18
N SER A 203 4.94 5.09 10.79
CA SER A 203 4.81 5.29 12.23
C SER A 203 5.23 4.05 13.02
N THR A 204 4.90 2.84 12.55
CA THR A 204 5.32 1.59 13.21
C THR A 204 6.83 1.39 13.12
N GLU A 205 7.45 1.70 11.99
CA GLU A 205 8.91 1.67 11.83
C GLU A 205 9.59 2.67 12.78
N ARG A 206 9.07 3.91 12.85
CA ARG A 206 9.58 4.92 13.78
C ARG A 206 9.45 4.47 15.24
N ALA A 207 8.34 3.84 15.62
CA ALA A 207 8.14 3.31 16.96
C ALA A 207 9.12 2.16 17.28
N ALA A 208 9.40 1.28 16.31
CA ALA A 208 10.38 0.21 16.45
C ALA A 208 11.80 0.77 16.64
N GLN A 209 12.18 1.79 15.86
CA GLN A 209 13.47 2.46 15.97
C GLN A 209 13.64 3.14 17.33
N LEU A 210 12.63 3.90 17.79
CA LEU A 210 12.65 4.52 19.13
C LEU A 210 12.75 3.46 20.24
N SER A 211 12.07 2.32 20.09
CA SER A 211 12.16 1.21 21.05
C SER A 211 13.58 0.64 21.13
N LYS A 212 14.27 0.52 19.99
CA LYS A 212 15.66 0.08 19.92
C LYS A 212 16.61 1.09 20.58
N GLU A 213 16.41 2.39 20.34
CA GLU A 213 17.20 3.46 20.98
C GLU A 213 16.99 3.50 22.49
N ILE A 214 15.73 3.34 22.96
CA ILE A 214 15.42 3.24 24.39
C ILE A 214 16.14 2.04 25.01
N ALA A 215 16.12 0.87 24.36
CA ALA A 215 16.82 -0.31 24.86
C ALA A 215 18.35 -0.08 24.97
N ALA A 216 18.96 0.55 23.96
CA ALA A 216 20.39 0.87 23.99
C ALA A 216 20.75 1.87 25.11
N VAL A 217 19.91 2.88 25.34
CA VAL A 217 20.11 3.84 26.45
C VAL A 217 19.93 3.16 27.80
N GLN A 218 18.97 2.25 27.94
CA GLN A 218 18.77 1.47 29.16
C GLN A 218 19.97 0.56 29.45
N GLU A 219 20.53 -0.10 28.44
CA GLU A 219 21.75 -0.91 28.57
C GLU A 219 22.95 -0.06 29.02
N SER A 220 23.16 1.09 28.37
CA SER A 220 24.20 2.05 28.78
C SER A 220 24.00 2.54 30.23
N LEU A 221 22.77 2.84 30.64
CA LEU A 221 22.45 3.23 32.01
C LEU A 221 22.80 2.12 33.01
N VAL A 222 22.55 0.86 32.67
CA VAL A 222 22.96 -0.28 33.50
C VAL A 222 24.48 -0.33 33.63
N HIS A 223 25.22 -0.16 32.53
CA HIS A 223 26.69 -0.13 32.58
C HIS A 223 27.22 1.02 33.46
N VAL A 224 26.68 2.23 33.31
CA VAL A 224 27.05 3.37 34.15
C VAL A 224 26.75 3.10 35.62
N LYS A 225 25.60 2.49 35.92
CA LYS A 225 25.22 2.15 37.30
C LYS A 225 26.15 1.10 37.91
N VAL A 226 26.57 0.11 37.13
CA VAL A 226 27.56 -0.89 37.57
C VAL A 226 28.91 -0.23 37.83
N ALA A 227 29.40 0.61 36.92
CA ALA A 227 30.65 1.34 37.07
C ALA A 227 30.62 2.27 38.30
N PHE A 228 29.50 2.96 38.54
CA PHE A 228 29.31 3.80 39.72
C PHE A 228 29.40 2.99 41.02
N LEU A 229 28.72 1.84 41.11
CA LEU A 229 28.78 0.97 42.28
C LEU A 229 30.19 0.41 42.52
N GLN A 230 30.90 0.07 41.44
CA GLN A 230 32.30 -0.37 41.52
C GLN A 230 33.22 0.74 42.03
N ALA A 231 33.07 1.97 41.50
CA ALA A 231 33.84 3.13 41.97
C ALA A 231 33.59 3.41 43.46
N GLN A 232 32.34 3.37 43.91
CA GLN A 232 31.98 3.54 45.31
C GLN A 232 32.59 2.44 46.21
N GLN A 233 32.61 1.19 45.71
CA GLN A 233 33.22 0.08 46.44
C GLN A 233 34.75 0.28 46.59
N GLU A 234 35.44 0.69 45.52
CA GLU A 234 36.88 0.96 45.55
C GLU A 234 37.20 2.17 46.44
N GLU A 235 36.40 3.23 46.41
CA GLU A 235 36.54 4.37 47.33
C GLU A 235 36.45 3.92 48.80
N SER A 236 35.48 3.06 49.13
CA SER A 236 35.35 2.52 50.49
C SER A 236 36.55 1.68 50.90
N LYS A 237 37.14 0.90 49.98
CA LYS A 237 38.37 0.12 50.26
C LYS A 237 39.56 1.04 50.49
N PHE A 238 39.73 2.04 49.63
CA PHE A 238 40.81 3.02 49.74
C PHE A 238 40.75 3.78 51.07
N LEU A 239 39.55 4.22 51.49
CA LEU A 239 39.37 4.90 52.77
C LEU A 239 39.72 3.99 53.96
N ALA A 240 39.32 2.71 53.92
CA ALA A 240 39.66 1.74 54.95
C ALA A 240 41.18 1.51 55.03
N GLU A 241 41.86 1.36 53.88
CA GLU A 241 43.32 1.21 53.82
C GLU A 241 44.07 2.45 54.32
N LYS A 242 43.59 3.65 53.95
CA LYS A 242 44.11 4.92 54.46
C LYS A 242 43.98 5.00 55.98
N ASP A 243 42.85 4.59 56.54
CA ASP A 243 42.63 4.61 57.99
C ASP A 243 43.54 3.62 58.73
N VAL A 244 43.74 2.42 58.20
CA VAL A 244 44.71 1.44 58.75
C VAL A 244 46.13 2.02 58.73
N SER A 245 46.53 2.62 57.61
CA SER A 245 47.85 3.25 57.47
C SER A 245 48.02 4.41 58.46
N GLN A 246 47.03 5.29 58.57
CA GLN A 246 47.04 6.39 59.53
C GLN A 246 47.13 5.91 60.98
N GLN A 247 46.42 4.83 61.33
CA GLN A 247 46.54 4.22 62.65
C GLN A 247 47.96 3.71 62.88
N SER A 248 48.59 3.01 61.92
CA SER A 248 49.96 2.51 62.09
C SER A 248 50.97 3.63 62.36
N TYR A 249 50.91 4.75 61.61
CA TYR A 249 51.76 5.91 61.84
C TYR A 249 51.53 6.54 63.22
N ARG A 250 50.27 6.64 63.64
CA ARG A 250 49.94 7.14 64.98
C ARG A 250 50.54 6.25 66.07
N HIS A 251 50.42 4.92 65.95
CA HIS A 251 51.01 3.99 66.89
C HIS A 251 52.55 4.11 66.93
N ALA A 252 53.20 4.28 65.78
CA ALA A 252 54.64 4.49 65.71
C ALA A 252 55.08 5.78 66.42
N ILE A 253 54.34 6.89 66.23
CA ILE A 253 54.59 8.15 66.94
C ILE A 253 54.44 7.97 68.45
N GLU A 254 53.33 7.37 68.90
CA GLU A 254 53.08 7.12 70.32
C GLU A 254 54.14 6.21 70.96
N GLU A 255 54.68 5.23 70.22
CA GLU A 255 55.78 4.39 70.68
C GLU A 255 57.09 5.19 70.82
N MET A 256 57.41 6.05 69.85
CA MET A 256 58.60 6.91 69.90
C MET A 256 58.51 7.94 71.03
N GLU A 257 57.33 8.51 71.28
CA GLU A 257 57.10 9.40 72.42
C GLU A 257 57.31 8.69 73.75
N LYS A 258 56.85 7.44 73.89
CA LYS A 258 57.11 6.61 75.08
C LYS A 258 58.61 6.35 75.26
N LYS A 259 59.32 6.00 74.19
CA LYS A 259 60.78 5.82 74.20
C LYS A 259 61.49 7.10 74.65
N LEU A 260 61.13 8.25 74.06
CA LEU A 260 61.69 9.55 74.43
C LEU A 260 61.42 9.89 75.91
N ALA A 261 60.19 9.68 76.38
CA ALA A 261 59.85 9.90 77.78
C ALA A 261 60.64 8.98 78.73
N SER A 262 60.85 7.71 78.35
CA SER A 262 61.68 6.78 79.12
C SER A 262 63.15 7.21 79.16
N LEU A 263 63.71 7.65 78.03
CA LEU A 263 65.08 8.14 77.93
C LEU A 263 65.26 9.41 78.77
N LYS A 264 64.27 10.31 78.76
CA LYS A 264 64.26 11.53 79.58
C LYS A 264 64.20 11.23 81.08
N LYS A 265 63.55 10.13 81.51
CA LYS A 265 63.53 9.68 82.91
C LYS A 265 64.83 9.00 83.35
N GLN A 266 65.56 8.40 82.41
CA GLN A 266 66.90 7.84 82.65
C GLN A 266 67.98 8.92 82.70
N PHE A 267 67.65 10.15 82.31
CA PHE A 267 68.53 11.29 82.41
C PHE A 267 68.63 11.76 83.86
N ASP A 268 69.82 11.70 84.44
CA ASP A 268 70.11 12.16 85.80
C ASP A 268 70.52 13.64 85.79
N PRO A 269 69.69 14.56 86.30
CA PRO A 269 70.00 15.99 86.32
C PRO A 269 71.14 16.37 87.27
N GLU A 270 71.48 15.55 88.28
CA GLU A 270 72.65 15.79 89.15
C GLU A 270 73.97 15.47 88.44
N LEU A 271 73.98 14.51 87.51
CA LEU A 271 75.15 14.20 86.69
C LEU A 271 75.46 15.34 85.71
N LEU A 272 74.42 16.00 85.18
CA LEU A 272 74.56 17.16 84.28
C LEU A 272 75.18 18.36 85.01
N GLY A 273 74.70 18.70 86.21
CA GLY A 273 75.28 19.78 87.03
C GLY A 273 76.72 19.50 87.48
N ASN A 274 77.05 18.24 87.79
CA ASN A 274 78.42 17.83 88.14
C ASN A 274 79.37 17.83 86.92
N LEU A 275 78.88 17.49 85.73
CA LEU A 275 79.65 17.60 84.48
C LEU A 275 79.83 19.06 84.05
N GLU A 276 78.82 19.92 84.24
CA GLU A 276 78.89 21.35 83.97
C GLU A 276 79.88 22.08 84.90
N ALA A 277 79.93 21.68 86.19
CA ALA A 277 80.94 22.17 87.14
C ALA A 277 82.37 21.70 86.80
N LYS A 278 82.54 20.44 86.35
CA LYS A 278 83.82 19.94 85.85
C LYS A 278 84.23 20.59 84.53
N LEU A 279 83.27 20.89 83.65
CA LEU A 279 83.52 21.59 82.39
C LEU A 279 84.09 22.99 82.66
N ALA A 280 83.50 23.73 83.62
CA ALA A 280 83.98 25.05 84.02
C ALA A 280 85.40 25.03 84.62
N GLU A 281 85.77 23.97 85.35
CA GLU A 281 87.13 23.75 85.86
C GLU A 281 88.11 23.43 84.72
N THR A 282 87.73 22.56 83.78
CA THR A 282 88.55 22.25 82.60
C THR A 282 88.66 23.44 81.63
N ASP A 283 87.64 24.28 81.50
CA ASP A 283 87.65 25.48 80.65
C ASP A 283 88.63 26.54 81.16
N ALA A 284 88.88 26.60 82.47
CA ALA A 284 89.90 27.45 83.06
C ALA A 284 91.33 26.99 82.72
N GLU A 285 91.58 25.66 82.71
CA GLU A 285 92.86 25.07 82.27
C GLU A 285 93.04 25.17 80.75
N ILE A 286 91.97 24.96 79.99
CA ILE A 286 91.95 25.11 78.53
C ILE A 286 92.20 26.58 78.14
N GLY A 287 91.72 27.57 78.89
CA GLY A 287 92.00 28.99 78.65
C GLY A 287 93.49 29.35 78.73
N ALA A 288 94.26 28.65 79.58
CA ALA A 288 95.71 28.80 79.66
C ALA A 288 96.43 28.17 78.45
N LEU A 289 95.98 26.98 78.03
CA LEU A 289 96.53 26.24 76.87
C LEU A 289 96.14 26.86 75.51
N GLN A 290 94.94 27.45 75.40
CA GLN A 290 94.46 28.15 74.20
C GLN A 290 95.28 29.41 73.87
N LYS A 291 95.94 30.01 74.87
CA LYS A 291 96.81 31.18 74.70
C LYS A 291 98.13 30.82 74.02
N GLU A 292 98.64 29.60 74.21
CA GLU A 292 99.79 29.06 73.47
C GLU A 292 99.40 28.53 72.09
N LEU A 293 98.22 27.91 71.96
CA LEU A 293 97.76 27.29 70.72
C LEU A 293 97.27 28.29 69.65
N LYS A 294 96.91 29.51 70.06
CA LYS A 294 96.47 30.61 69.16
C LYS A 294 97.55 31.08 68.18
N ASN A 295 98.84 30.83 68.46
CA ASN A 295 99.94 31.16 67.54
C ASN A 295 100.14 30.14 66.41
N VAL A 296 99.54 28.94 66.49
CA VAL A 296 99.72 27.86 65.49
C VAL A 296 98.45 27.62 64.65
N LYS A 297 97.25 27.95 65.14
CA LYS A 297 95.96 27.55 64.54
C LYS A 297 95.37 28.41 63.41
N LEU A 298 96.01 29.51 62.99
CA LEU A 298 95.46 30.37 61.91
C LEU A 298 95.60 29.76 60.50
N SER A 299 96.43 28.72 60.28
CA SER A 299 96.60 28.08 58.96
C SER A 299 95.61 26.96 58.67
N ASP A 300 95.21 26.18 59.69
CA ASP A 300 94.42 24.96 59.48
C ASP A 300 92.91 25.24 59.37
N LEU A 301 92.42 26.31 60.00
CA LEU A 301 91.00 26.65 60.02
C LEU A 301 90.50 27.15 58.64
N ASN A 302 91.35 27.88 57.92
CA ASN A 302 91.05 28.39 56.58
C ASN A 302 90.96 27.29 55.52
N SER A 303 91.65 26.15 55.71
CA SER A 303 91.58 25.00 54.80
C SER A 303 90.30 24.19 54.98
N VAL A 304 89.79 24.08 56.20
CA VAL A 304 88.57 23.29 56.50
C VAL A 304 87.32 24.05 56.04
N GLU A 305 87.30 25.38 56.19
CA GLU A 305 86.20 26.22 55.70
C GLU A 305 86.08 26.21 54.17
N SER A 306 87.21 26.19 53.45
CA SER A 306 87.22 26.04 51.99
C SER A 306 86.67 24.68 51.54
N VAL A 307 86.99 23.59 52.25
CA VAL A 307 86.49 22.24 51.89
C VAL A 307 85.00 22.09 52.24
N ALA A 308 84.53 22.67 53.35
CA ALA A 308 83.13 22.64 53.72
C ALA A 308 82.24 23.34 52.68
N THR A 309 82.66 24.51 52.19
CA THR A 309 81.92 25.25 51.15
C THR A 309 81.91 24.51 49.80
N GLU A 310 82.97 23.79 49.46
CA GLU A 310 83.03 22.94 48.26
C GLU A 310 82.12 21.70 48.38
N VAL A 311 82.04 21.08 49.57
CA VAL A 311 81.12 19.96 49.86
C VAL A 311 79.66 20.41 49.81
N ASP A 312 79.34 21.57 50.38
CA ASP A 312 77.99 22.14 50.31
C ASP A 312 77.60 22.48 48.87
N GLY A 313 78.53 23.05 48.08
CA GLY A 313 78.35 23.28 46.65
C GLY A 313 78.14 21.98 45.86
N ALA A 314 78.92 20.93 46.14
CA ALA A 314 78.75 19.62 45.51
C ALA A 314 77.39 18.98 45.89
N LYS A 315 76.93 19.17 47.12
CA LYS A 315 75.63 18.69 47.60
C LYS A 315 74.46 19.37 46.88
N GLU A 316 74.53 20.69 46.66
CA GLU A 316 73.52 21.41 45.89
C GLU A 316 73.46 20.95 44.43
N VAL A 317 74.62 20.71 43.80
CA VAL A 317 74.68 20.17 42.43
C VAL A 317 74.09 18.77 42.38
N LEU A 318 74.40 17.90 43.35
CA LEU A 318 73.86 16.55 43.41
C LEU A 318 72.33 16.54 43.57
N GLN A 319 71.80 17.46 44.40
CA GLN A 319 70.36 17.66 44.59
C GLN A 319 69.67 18.07 43.28
N LYS A 320 70.23 19.04 42.55
CA LYS A 320 69.70 19.45 41.23
C LYS A 320 69.71 18.30 40.22
N VAL A 321 70.78 17.52 40.18
CA VAL A 321 70.87 16.34 39.30
C VAL A 321 69.79 15.30 39.65
N ALA A 322 69.52 15.07 40.94
CA ALA A 322 68.46 14.15 41.37
C ALA A 322 67.05 14.65 41.00
N GLU A 323 66.81 15.96 41.08
CA GLU A 323 65.55 16.59 40.65
C GLU A 323 65.34 16.49 39.13
N GLU A 324 66.39 16.74 38.34
CA GLU A 324 66.39 16.54 36.89
C GLU A 324 66.15 15.08 36.51
N GLU A 325 66.79 14.12 37.20
CA GLU A 325 66.58 12.69 36.99
C GLU A 325 65.11 12.30 37.22
N SER A 326 64.50 12.79 38.30
CA SER A 326 63.09 12.55 38.61
C SER A 326 62.16 13.14 37.52
N SER A 327 62.45 14.36 37.07
CA SER A 327 61.72 15.02 35.98
C SER A 327 61.81 14.23 34.67
N ILE A 328 63.02 13.83 34.25
CA ILE A 328 63.24 13.03 33.04
C ILE A 328 62.52 11.67 33.16
N ARG A 329 62.57 11.03 34.33
CA ARG A 329 61.89 9.75 34.56
C ARG A 329 60.38 9.89 34.38
N SER A 330 59.78 10.94 34.93
CA SER A 330 58.35 11.22 34.77
C SER A 330 57.96 11.48 33.30
N LEU A 331 58.80 12.22 32.56
CA LEU A 331 58.59 12.47 31.13
C LEU A 331 58.67 11.18 30.32
N VAL A 332 59.65 10.31 30.61
CA VAL A 332 59.80 9.01 29.95
C VAL A 332 58.59 8.11 30.23
N GLU A 333 58.05 8.11 31.44
CA GLU A 333 56.82 7.38 31.77
C GLU A 333 55.61 7.92 30.99
N SER A 334 55.46 9.24 30.91
CA SER A 334 54.43 9.90 30.10
C SER A 334 54.53 9.50 28.62
N MET A 335 55.74 9.58 28.04
CA MET A 335 55.97 9.20 26.64
C MET A 335 55.73 7.71 26.38
N LYS A 336 56.01 6.82 27.35
CA LYS A 336 55.68 5.39 27.23
C LYS A 336 54.16 5.17 27.18
N LEU A 337 53.41 5.90 28.01
CA LEU A 337 51.96 5.80 28.06
C LEU A 337 51.34 6.32 26.74
N GLU A 338 51.85 7.43 26.23
CA GLU A 338 51.43 7.99 24.94
C GLU A 338 51.78 7.06 23.77
N LEU A 339 52.96 6.42 23.78
CA LEU A 339 53.34 5.40 22.79
C LEU A 339 52.38 4.21 22.81
N GLU A 340 51.99 3.73 23.99
CA GLU A 340 51.07 2.61 24.13
C GLU A 340 49.66 2.99 23.66
N ASN A 341 49.22 4.21 23.94
CA ASN A 341 47.95 4.75 23.43
C ASN A 341 47.96 4.84 21.90
N ILE A 342 49.03 5.37 21.29
CA ILE A 342 49.18 5.45 19.83
C ILE A 342 49.16 4.04 19.19
N LYS A 343 49.80 3.04 19.82
CA LYS A 343 49.73 1.65 19.32
C LYS A 343 48.30 1.11 19.33
N LYS A 344 47.54 1.39 20.40
CA LYS A 344 46.14 0.97 20.51
C LYS A 344 45.30 1.65 19.42
N GLU A 345 45.42 2.96 19.27
CA GLU A 345 44.75 3.73 18.21
C GLU A 345 45.10 3.21 16.82
N HIS A 346 46.36 2.86 16.57
CA HIS A 346 46.79 2.28 15.31
C HIS A 346 46.16 0.91 15.04
N LEU A 347 46.01 0.05 16.05
CA LEU A 347 45.31 -1.23 15.91
C LEU A 347 43.82 -1.03 15.59
N GLU A 348 43.15 -0.10 16.29
CA GLU A 348 41.75 0.24 16.02
C GLU A 348 41.56 0.85 14.62
N LEU A 349 42.50 1.69 14.17
CA LEU A 349 42.49 2.27 12.83
C LEU A 349 42.64 1.17 11.77
N LYS A 350 43.59 0.25 11.97
CA LYS A 350 43.82 -0.87 11.07
C LYS A 350 42.61 -1.79 10.94
N GLU A 351 41.87 -2.02 12.03
CA GLU A 351 40.61 -2.77 12.00
C GLU A 351 39.53 -2.00 11.22
N LYS A 352 39.38 -0.69 11.46
CA LYS A 352 38.45 0.14 10.68
C LYS A 352 38.81 0.19 9.19
N ASP A 353 40.09 0.26 8.85
CA ASP A 353 40.56 0.21 7.46
C ASP A 353 40.17 -1.12 6.79
N ALA A 354 40.37 -2.26 7.46
CA ALA A 354 39.96 -3.56 6.93
C ALA A 354 38.43 -3.67 6.73
N LEU A 355 37.64 -3.12 7.67
CA LEU A 355 36.18 -3.08 7.55
C LEU A 355 35.72 -2.18 6.39
N THR A 356 36.32 -1.00 6.25
CA THR A 356 35.99 -0.08 5.14
C THR A 356 36.41 -0.65 3.80
N GLU A 357 37.54 -1.34 3.70
CA GLU A 357 37.97 -2.08 2.52
C GLU A 357 36.96 -3.18 2.16
N SER A 358 36.49 -3.97 3.15
CA SER A 358 35.44 -4.97 2.93
C SER A 358 34.13 -4.35 2.43
N VAL A 359 33.74 -3.17 2.95
CA VAL A 359 32.55 -2.44 2.48
C VAL A 359 32.75 -1.92 1.06
N ALA A 360 33.94 -1.38 0.75
CA ALA A 360 34.27 -0.90 -0.60
C ALA A 360 34.21 -2.04 -1.62
N VAL A 361 34.75 -3.22 -1.29
CA VAL A 361 34.64 -4.42 -2.14
C VAL A 361 33.19 -4.86 -2.33
N ASN A 362 32.38 -4.85 -1.27
CA ASN A 362 30.96 -5.21 -1.37
C ASN A 362 30.19 -4.24 -2.29
N LEU A 363 30.42 -2.92 -2.12
CA LEU A 363 29.81 -1.90 -2.98
C LEU A 363 30.26 -2.05 -4.44
N GLN A 364 31.52 -2.37 -4.68
CA GLN A 364 32.04 -2.63 -6.02
C GLN A 364 31.36 -3.84 -6.67
N ASN A 365 31.14 -4.92 -5.91
CA ASN A 365 30.43 -6.10 -6.41
C ASN A 365 28.97 -5.76 -6.76
N LYS A 366 28.25 -5.04 -5.88
CA LYS A 366 26.88 -4.59 -6.15
C LYS A 366 26.78 -3.68 -7.38
N LEU A 367 27.77 -2.81 -7.57
CA LEU A 367 27.84 -1.95 -8.75
C LEU A 367 28.01 -2.79 -10.02
N GLN A 368 28.86 -3.82 -9.97
CA GLN A 368 29.10 -4.72 -11.09
C GLN A 368 27.86 -5.60 -11.40
N GLU A 369 27.15 -6.09 -10.38
CA GLU A 369 25.87 -6.79 -10.53
C GLU A 369 24.82 -5.89 -11.18
N GLY A 370 24.62 -4.68 -10.64
CA GLY A 370 23.67 -3.71 -11.21
C GLY A 370 24.01 -3.30 -12.64
N LYS A 371 25.31 -3.21 -12.98
CA LYS A 371 25.75 -2.97 -14.35
C LYS A 371 25.38 -4.14 -15.28
N ALA A 372 25.56 -5.38 -14.84
CA ALA A 372 25.19 -6.56 -15.63
C ALA A 372 23.67 -6.65 -15.84
N GLU A 373 22.88 -6.36 -14.81
CA GLU A 373 21.41 -6.31 -14.91
C GLU A 373 20.95 -5.22 -15.90
N LEU A 374 21.56 -4.03 -15.86
CA LEU A 374 21.25 -2.95 -16.79
C LEU A 374 21.59 -3.33 -18.24
N GLU A 375 22.75 -3.94 -18.47
CA GLU A 375 23.15 -4.42 -19.79
C GLU A 375 22.17 -5.49 -20.31
N ALA A 376 21.73 -6.42 -19.46
CA ALA A 376 20.73 -7.43 -19.80
C ALA A 376 19.36 -6.81 -20.15
N ALA A 377 18.90 -5.85 -19.35
CA ALA A 377 17.65 -5.13 -19.60
C ALA A 377 17.71 -4.35 -20.93
N ASN A 378 18.80 -3.63 -21.19
CA ASN A 378 19.01 -2.90 -22.43
C ASN A 378 19.05 -3.83 -23.66
N ALA A 379 19.75 -4.98 -23.55
CA ALA A 379 19.74 -5.99 -24.61
C ALA A 379 18.33 -6.53 -24.88
N SER A 380 17.52 -6.73 -23.84
CA SER A 380 16.12 -7.16 -23.99
C SER A 380 15.25 -6.07 -24.63
N GLU A 381 15.46 -4.79 -24.30
CA GLU A 381 14.76 -3.67 -24.93
C GLU A 381 15.10 -3.59 -26.42
N ILE A 382 16.39 -3.62 -26.77
CA ILE A 382 16.86 -3.59 -28.17
C ILE A 382 16.24 -4.74 -28.96
N LYS A 383 16.07 -5.92 -28.36
CA LYS A 383 15.42 -7.07 -29.00
C LYS A 383 13.90 -6.90 -29.15
N ALA A 384 13.22 -6.26 -28.20
CA ALA A 384 11.77 -6.03 -28.24
C ALA A 384 11.37 -4.83 -29.12
N ARG A 385 12.28 -3.86 -29.31
CA ARG A 385 12.02 -2.61 -30.03
C ARG A 385 11.55 -2.79 -31.48
N PRO A 386 12.13 -3.69 -32.30
CA PRO A 386 11.64 -3.93 -33.66
C PRO A 386 10.19 -4.42 -33.68
N ALA A 387 9.82 -5.35 -32.80
CA ALA A 387 8.45 -5.84 -32.71
C ALA A 387 7.45 -4.73 -32.31
N CYS A 388 7.83 -3.86 -31.38
CA CYS A 388 7.03 -2.68 -31.06
C CYS A 388 6.89 -1.72 -32.25
N ASN A 389 7.98 -1.45 -32.97
CA ASN A 389 7.95 -0.57 -34.15
C ASN A 389 7.11 -1.16 -35.30
N ASP A 390 7.18 -2.48 -35.51
CA ASP A 390 6.34 -3.19 -36.49
C ASP A 390 4.87 -3.08 -36.09
N MET A 391 4.55 -3.30 -34.81
CA MET A 391 3.19 -3.16 -34.30
C MET A 391 2.65 -1.74 -34.46
N ILE A 392 3.47 -0.72 -34.19
CA ILE A 392 3.11 0.69 -34.44
C ILE A 392 2.84 0.93 -35.94
N SER A 393 3.68 0.39 -36.82
CA SER A 393 3.50 0.52 -38.27
C SER A 393 2.20 -0.16 -38.75
N THR A 394 1.88 -1.35 -38.23
CA THR A 394 0.62 -2.03 -38.54
C THR A 394 -0.60 -1.27 -38.04
N LEU A 395 -0.54 -0.67 -36.84
CA LEU A 395 -1.62 0.17 -36.29
C LEU A 395 -1.84 1.42 -37.14
N GLN A 396 -0.77 2.07 -37.61
CA GLN A 396 -0.87 3.22 -38.51
C GLN A 396 -1.50 2.84 -39.85
N GLN A 397 -1.12 1.68 -40.42
CA GLN A 397 -1.72 1.17 -41.65
C GLN A 397 -3.22 0.87 -41.48
N LEU A 398 -3.61 0.17 -40.40
CA LEU A 398 -5.01 -0.10 -40.06
C LEU A 398 -5.82 1.18 -39.87
N ALA A 399 -5.23 2.22 -39.27
CA ALA A 399 -5.88 3.51 -39.11
C ALA A 399 -6.14 4.19 -40.47
N LEU A 400 -5.16 4.16 -41.38
CA LEU A 400 -5.32 4.66 -42.75
C LEU A 400 -6.39 3.88 -43.51
N ASP A 401 -6.37 2.54 -43.44
CA ASP A 401 -7.34 1.68 -44.12
C ASP A 401 -8.77 1.92 -43.59
N SER A 402 -8.93 2.06 -42.27
CA SER A 402 -10.20 2.42 -41.64
C SER A 402 -10.72 3.79 -42.07
N GLU A 403 -9.83 4.79 -42.17
CA GLU A 403 -10.19 6.10 -42.67
C GLU A 403 -10.64 6.06 -44.14
N ASN A 404 -9.95 5.27 -44.97
CA ASN A 404 -10.29 5.05 -46.37
C ASN A 404 -11.65 4.35 -46.51
N ALA A 405 -11.88 3.26 -45.79
CA ALA A 405 -13.18 2.58 -45.77
C ALA A 405 -14.31 3.52 -45.33
N ARG A 406 -14.05 4.41 -44.36
CA ARG A 406 -15.04 5.43 -43.96
C ARG A 406 -15.33 6.44 -45.08
N LYS A 407 -14.33 6.84 -45.86
CA LYS A 407 -14.51 7.72 -47.03
C LYS A 407 -15.32 7.02 -48.11
N GLU A 408 -15.03 5.76 -48.39
CA GLU A 408 -15.78 4.94 -49.36
C GLU A 408 -17.24 4.78 -48.95
N VAL A 409 -17.53 4.42 -47.69
CA VAL A 409 -18.91 4.32 -47.18
C VAL A 409 -19.66 5.64 -47.31
N LYS A 410 -19.00 6.79 -47.06
CA LYS A 410 -19.60 8.10 -47.26
C LYS A 410 -19.91 8.38 -48.73
N ALA A 411 -18.99 8.05 -49.64
CA ALA A 411 -19.19 8.21 -51.07
C ALA A 411 -20.32 7.32 -51.59
N MET A 412 -20.36 6.04 -51.17
CA MET A 412 -21.46 5.12 -51.50
C MET A 412 -22.80 5.62 -50.98
N LYS A 413 -22.83 6.18 -49.76
CA LYS A 413 -24.06 6.76 -49.20
C LYS A 413 -24.55 7.95 -50.03
N GLN A 414 -23.66 8.84 -50.46
CA GLN A 414 -24.00 9.97 -51.32
C GLN A 414 -24.54 9.49 -52.68
N SER A 415 -23.86 8.55 -53.33
CA SER A 415 -24.31 7.98 -54.60
C SER A 415 -25.65 7.25 -54.47
N ALA A 416 -25.88 6.50 -53.38
CA ALA A 416 -27.17 5.86 -53.12
C ALA A 416 -28.30 6.88 -52.91
N GLU A 417 -28.02 8.01 -52.26
CA GLU A 417 -28.97 9.11 -52.09
C GLU A 417 -29.30 9.79 -53.43
N GLU A 418 -28.31 9.96 -54.30
CA GLU A 418 -28.49 10.47 -55.66
C GLU A 418 -29.35 9.53 -56.51
N LEU A 419 -29.01 8.24 -56.55
CA LEU A 419 -29.79 7.22 -57.26
C LEU A 419 -31.22 7.11 -56.72
N ARG A 420 -31.42 7.29 -55.41
CA ARG A 420 -32.76 7.31 -54.82
C ARG A 420 -33.57 8.52 -55.29
N LYS A 421 -32.95 9.69 -55.41
CA LYS A 421 -33.62 10.88 -55.95
C LYS A 421 -33.98 10.69 -57.42
N GLU A 422 -33.07 10.12 -58.21
CA GLU A 422 -33.30 9.78 -59.62
C GLU A 422 -34.46 8.77 -59.77
N ALA A 423 -34.43 7.69 -59.00
CA ALA A 423 -35.51 6.69 -58.99
C ALA A 423 -36.86 7.29 -58.58
N GLU A 424 -36.88 8.25 -57.64
CA GLU A 424 -38.10 8.96 -57.26
C GLU A 424 -38.60 9.88 -58.38
N THR A 425 -37.71 10.55 -59.11
CA THR A 425 -38.09 11.33 -60.29
C THR A 425 -38.66 10.43 -61.39
N ASP A 426 -38.06 9.27 -61.64
CA ASP A 426 -38.55 8.29 -62.61
C ASP A 426 -39.90 7.70 -62.20
N ARG A 427 -40.11 7.47 -60.90
CA ARG A 427 -41.41 7.01 -60.37
C ARG A 427 -42.51 8.04 -60.64
N VAL A 428 -42.22 9.33 -60.46
CA VAL A 428 -43.17 10.42 -60.72
C VAL A 428 -43.48 10.54 -62.22
N THR A 429 -42.46 10.43 -63.09
CA THR A 429 -42.68 10.46 -64.54
C THR A 429 -43.46 9.25 -65.03
N LEU A 430 -43.21 8.06 -64.46
CA LEU A 430 -43.99 6.85 -64.71
C LEU A 430 -45.45 7.01 -64.29
N ASP A 431 -45.74 7.48 -63.07
CA ASP A 431 -47.12 7.70 -62.58
C ASP A 431 -47.87 8.70 -63.48
N MET A 432 -47.19 9.75 -63.96
CA MET A 432 -47.75 10.67 -64.93
C MET A 432 -48.01 10.00 -66.28
N ALA A 433 -47.10 9.16 -66.77
CA ALA A 433 -47.27 8.41 -68.01
C ALA A 433 -48.40 7.37 -67.92
N GLU A 434 -48.55 6.69 -66.79
CA GLU A 434 -49.63 5.75 -66.51
C GLU A 434 -50.99 6.43 -66.48
N LYS A 435 -51.09 7.62 -65.84
CA LYS A 435 -52.29 8.46 -65.90
C LYS A 435 -52.63 8.88 -67.33
N LYS A 436 -51.64 9.27 -68.14
CA LYS A 436 -51.85 9.58 -69.55
C LYS A 436 -52.32 8.36 -70.35
N LEU A 437 -51.75 7.18 -70.09
CA LEU A 437 -52.18 5.94 -70.73
C LEU A 437 -53.62 5.57 -70.37
N GLN A 438 -54.03 5.74 -69.10
CA GLN A 438 -55.43 5.53 -68.70
C GLN A 438 -56.39 6.49 -69.41
N VAL A 439 -55.99 7.75 -69.62
CA VAL A 439 -56.79 8.70 -70.41
C VAL A 439 -56.89 8.23 -71.85
N ALA A 440 -55.76 7.88 -72.49
CA ALA A 440 -55.75 7.39 -73.86
C ALA A 440 -56.55 6.09 -74.06
N LEU A 441 -56.52 5.17 -73.08
CA LEU A 441 -57.35 3.95 -73.10
C LEU A 441 -58.83 4.28 -73.04
N ARG A 442 -59.26 5.22 -72.19
CA ARG A 442 -60.66 5.65 -72.11
C ARG A 442 -61.11 6.31 -73.41
N GLU A 443 -60.28 7.18 -73.98
CA GLU A 443 -60.52 7.80 -75.29
C GLU A 443 -60.60 6.75 -76.41
N ALA A 444 -59.73 5.73 -76.40
CA ALA A 444 -59.76 4.63 -77.36
C ALA A 444 -61.02 3.75 -77.21
N GLU A 445 -61.46 3.48 -75.98
CA GLU A 445 -62.72 2.79 -75.69
C GLU A 445 -63.93 3.60 -76.18
N GLU A 446 -63.93 4.92 -75.95
CA GLU A 446 -64.95 5.84 -76.46
C GLU A 446 -64.95 5.87 -77.99
N ALA A 447 -63.77 5.94 -78.62
CA ALA A 447 -63.62 5.89 -80.07
C ALA A 447 -64.11 4.55 -80.64
N LYS A 448 -63.81 3.42 -79.99
CA LYS A 448 -64.31 2.09 -80.37
C LYS A 448 -65.83 1.98 -80.20
N ALA A 449 -66.40 2.59 -79.16
CA ALA A 449 -67.85 2.66 -78.98
C ALA A 449 -68.51 3.52 -80.07
N ALA A 450 -67.89 4.65 -80.43
CA ALA A 450 -68.33 5.49 -81.55
C ALA A 450 -68.22 4.75 -82.90
N GLU A 451 -67.14 4.01 -83.12
CA GLU A 451 -66.95 3.14 -84.29
C GLU A 451 -68.02 2.05 -84.35
N ALA A 452 -68.28 1.35 -83.24
CA ALA A 452 -69.32 0.33 -83.17
C ALA A 452 -70.72 0.91 -83.43
N ASN A 453 -70.99 2.13 -82.94
CA ASN A 453 -72.23 2.86 -83.24
C ASN A 453 -72.32 3.24 -84.74
N ALA A 454 -71.23 3.75 -85.32
CA ALA A 454 -71.16 4.05 -86.75
C ALA A 454 -71.35 2.78 -87.61
N LEU A 455 -70.70 1.67 -87.25
CA LEU A 455 -70.91 0.36 -87.88
C LEU A 455 -72.35 -0.14 -87.72
N GLY A 456 -72.98 0.06 -86.56
CA GLY A 456 -74.40 -0.22 -86.34
C GLY A 456 -75.30 0.59 -87.26
N GLN A 457 -75.04 1.89 -87.40
CA GLN A 457 -75.77 2.77 -88.34
C GLN A 457 -75.55 2.36 -89.79
N ILE A 458 -74.32 2.01 -90.18
CA ILE A 458 -74.01 1.48 -91.51
C ILE A 458 -74.79 0.19 -91.76
N LYS A 459 -74.86 -0.72 -90.77
CA LYS A 459 -75.60 -1.98 -90.88
C LYS A 459 -77.10 -1.73 -91.06
N VAL A 460 -77.69 -0.82 -90.27
CA VAL A 460 -79.10 -0.40 -90.42
C VAL A 460 -79.36 0.23 -91.79
N LEU A 461 -78.46 1.09 -92.28
CA LEU A 461 -78.56 1.67 -93.62
C LEU A 461 -78.42 0.61 -94.72
N SER A 462 -77.56 -0.40 -94.53
CA SER A 462 -77.37 -1.51 -95.46
C SER A 462 -78.56 -2.46 -95.47
N GLU A 463 -79.19 -2.74 -94.32
CA GLU A 463 -80.40 -3.53 -94.21
C GLU A 463 -81.60 -2.78 -94.80
N LYS A 464 -81.66 -1.44 -94.63
CA LYS A 464 -82.63 -0.57 -95.31
C LYS A 464 -82.42 -0.53 -96.82
N ALA A 465 -81.18 -0.52 -97.29
CA ALA A 465 -80.84 -0.59 -98.72
C ALA A 465 -81.10 -1.98 -99.32
N ASN A 466 -80.86 -3.05 -98.56
CA ASN A 466 -81.19 -4.43 -98.95
C ASN A 466 -82.70 -4.70 -98.90
N ALA A 467 -83.45 -4.11 -97.96
CA ALA A 467 -84.91 -4.12 -97.96
C ALA A 467 -85.50 -3.33 -99.13
N ALA A 468 -84.86 -2.22 -99.53
CA ALA A 468 -85.20 -1.48 -100.74
C ALA A 468 -84.86 -2.27 -102.02
N ARG A 469 -83.79 -3.09 -102.03
CA ARG A 469 -83.41 -3.97 -103.15
C ARG A 469 -84.19 -5.28 -103.23
N ALA A 470 -84.75 -5.77 -102.13
CA ALA A 470 -85.64 -6.93 -102.13
C ALA A 470 -87.05 -6.63 -102.69
N SER A 471 -87.35 -5.36 -103.00
CA SER A 471 -88.64 -4.91 -103.54
C SER A 471 -88.58 -4.32 -104.96
N THR A 472 -87.44 -4.37 -105.64
CA THR A 472 -87.33 -3.98 -107.06
C THR A 472 -86.54 -5.00 -107.86
N SER A 473 -87.30 -5.84 -108.55
CA SER A 473 -86.85 -6.64 -109.68
C SER A 473 -86.50 -5.71 -110.84
N GLU A 474 -85.22 -5.54 -111.17
CA GLU A 474 -84.80 -5.30 -112.55
C GLU A 474 -83.34 -5.68 -112.82
N SER A 475 -83.21 -6.72 -113.65
CA SER A 475 -82.21 -6.99 -114.69
C SER A 475 -80.76 -6.52 -114.50
N GLY A 476 -79.84 -7.48 -114.63
CA GLY A 476 -78.41 -7.25 -114.70
C GLY A 476 -77.98 -6.21 -115.75
N ALA A 477 -77.04 -5.35 -115.34
CA ALA A 477 -76.32 -4.44 -116.21
C ALA A 477 -74.81 -4.74 -116.09
N LYS A 478 -74.25 -5.28 -117.16
CA LYS A 478 -72.80 -5.43 -117.36
C LYS A 478 -72.25 -4.04 -117.71
N ILE A 479 -71.76 -3.31 -116.70
CA ILE A 479 -71.13 -2.01 -116.88
C ILE A 479 -69.76 -2.22 -117.51
N THR A 480 -69.57 -1.68 -118.71
CA THR A 480 -68.28 -1.69 -119.43
C THR A 480 -67.67 -0.30 -119.26
N ILE A 481 -66.64 -0.20 -118.41
CA ILE A 481 -65.87 1.02 -118.14
C ILE A 481 -64.69 1.08 -119.10
N SER A 482 -64.38 2.28 -119.60
CA SER A 482 -63.28 2.50 -120.55
C SER A 482 -61.90 2.45 -119.85
N ALA A 483 -60.83 2.18 -120.61
CA ALA A 483 -59.47 2.07 -120.05
C ALA A 483 -59.00 3.38 -119.36
N GLU A 484 -59.41 4.54 -119.87
CA GLU A 484 -59.19 5.84 -119.22
C GLU A 484 -59.91 5.97 -117.88
N GLU A 485 -61.16 5.51 -117.76
CA GLU A 485 -61.94 5.57 -116.51
C GLU A 485 -61.37 4.62 -115.44
N HIS A 486 -60.91 3.44 -115.84
CA HIS A 486 -60.20 2.53 -114.92
C HIS A 486 -58.88 3.15 -114.44
N LYS A 487 -58.11 3.81 -115.31
CA LYS A 487 -56.86 4.47 -114.92
C LYS A 487 -57.09 5.66 -114.00
N SER A 488 -58.13 6.47 -114.24
CA SER A 488 -58.46 7.60 -113.37
C SER A 488 -58.95 7.14 -112.00
N LEU A 489 -59.72 6.03 -111.93
CA LEU A 489 -60.12 5.43 -110.66
C LEU A 489 -58.94 4.78 -109.93
N SER A 490 -58.04 4.08 -110.63
CA SER A 490 -56.80 3.56 -110.03
C SER A 490 -55.90 4.68 -109.49
N GLN A 491 -55.79 5.81 -110.19
CA GLN A 491 -55.02 6.96 -109.72
C GLN A 491 -55.64 7.60 -108.47
N ILE A 492 -56.98 7.73 -108.43
CA ILE A 492 -57.69 8.24 -107.24
C ILE A 492 -57.51 7.29 -106.03
N VAL A 493 -57.40 5.98 -106.27
CA VAL A 493 -57.11 5.00 -105.21
C VAL A 493 -55.68 5.17 -104.70
N GLU A 494 -54.66 5.26 -105.56
CA GLU A 494 -53.28 5.53 -105.13
C GLU A 494 -53.14 6.88 -104.41
N GLU A 495 -53.80 7.95 -104.88
CA GLU A 495 -53.82 9.25 -104.22
C GLU A 495 -54.49 9.19 -102.84
N SER A 496 -55.53 8.35 -102.69
CA SER A 496 -56.16 8.13 -101.38
C SER A 496 -55.29 7.28 -100.45
N GLU A 497 -54.59 6.29 -100.99
CA GLU A 497 -53.71 5.37 -100.24
C GLU A 497 -52.48 6.12 -99.71
N THR A 498 -51.86 6.97 -100.55
CA THR A 498 -50.78 7.88 -100.15
C THR A 498 -51.23 8.93 -99.12
N LEU A 499 -52.46 9.47 -99.23
CA LEU A 499 -53.01 10.37 -98.23
C LEU A 499 -53.21 9.68 -96.88
N THR A 500 -53.62 8.41 -96.88
CA THR A 500 -53.73 7.62 -95.64
C THR A 500 -52.36 7.30 -95.05
N GLU A 501 -51.36 6.93 -95.85
CA GLU A 501 -49.99 6.71 -95.36
C GLU A 501 -49.37 7.99 -94.78
N MET A 502 -49.59 9.16 -95.41
CA MET A 502 -49.14 10.45 -94.85
C MET A 502 -49.81 10.76 -93.51
N LYS A 503 -51.09 10.41 -93.33
CA LYS A 503 -51.79 10.60 -92.05
C LYS A 503 -51.34 9.62 -90.97
N VAL A 504 -50.98 8.40 -91.34
CA VAL A 504 -50.42 7.40 -90.40
C VAL A 504 -48.98 7.73 -90.01
N ALA A 505 -48.18 8.35 -90.88
CA ALA A 505 -46.83 8.80 -90.56
C ALA A 505 -46.77 10.06 -89.67
N ALA A 506 -47.88 10.80 -89.56
CA ALA A 506 -47.99 12.03 -88.77
C ALA A 506 -48.70 11.86 -87.41
N ALA A 507 -49.28 10.68 -87.16
CA ALA A 507 -49.87 10.27 -85.88
C ALA A 507 -48.89 9.37 -85.12
#